data_AF-A0AAD0WPQ0-F1
#
_entry.id   AF-A0AAD0WPQ0-F1
#
_cell.length_a   1.000
_cell.length_b   1.000
_cell.length_c   1.000
_cell.angle_alpha   90.00
_cell.angle_beta   90.00
_cell.angle_gamma   90.00
#
_symmetry.space_group_name_H-M   'P 1'
#
loop_
_entity.id
_entity.type
_entity.pdbx_description
1 polymer ?
#
loop_
_entity_poly.entity_id
_entity_poly.type
_entity_poly.pdbx_seq_one_letter_code
_entity_poly.pdbx_strand_id
1 'polypeptide(L)'
;MDTDNILISSLNVDNLIQKELSGTSSVDLIKRDNFDKLVSKVGVSFNEKEQNKVFSIIEDRYITKEEILSLSYEEIKELKNLIIEEDENGKIYDASHIRFDDVVSSFIATSLISDNEDFNKAIFEKLKTLDDKETLRFMCAISLQSFFSWIPKNSDFVQIKEKDMEKYLKDKIRDFKISLDESPTELASKTYKEILSWYEDILENYNSIKKEREDKVAQIMRNNRPNPLEILS
;
A
#
# COMPACT_ATOMS: atom_id res chain seq x y z
N MET A 1 -29.00 -0.17 -9.08
CA MET A 1 -28.24 -1.39 -8.76
C MET A 1 -27.57 -1.09 -7.44
N ASP A 2 -27.87 -1.84 -6.39
CA ASP A 2 -27.59 -1.46 -5.00
C ASP A 2 -26.10 -1.66 -4.69
N THR A 3 -25.35 -0.57 -4.52
CA THR A 3 -23.89 -0.58 -4.25
C THR A 3 -23.54 -1.39 -3.01
N ASP A 4 -24.45 -1.43 -2.05
CA ASP A 4 -24.33 -2.15 -0.78
C ASP A 4 -24.29 -3.67 -0.98
N ASN A 5 -25.13 -4.18 -1.88
CA ASN A 5 -25.13 -5.61 -2.23
C ASN A 5 -23.86 -6.00 -2.99
N ILE A 6 -23.27 -5.09 -3.78
CA ILE A 6 -22.00 -5.34 -4.48
C ILE A 6 -20.84 -5.39 -3.48
N LEU A 7 -20.76 -4.43 -2.55
CA LEU A 7 -19.71 -4.42 -1.52
C LEU A 7 -19.79 -5.66 -0.62
N ILE A 8 -20.97 -5.99 -0.09
CA ILE A 8 -21.16 -7.17 0.76
C ILE A 8 -20.84 -8.46 -0.01
N SER A 9 -21.22 -8.55 -1.30
CA SER A 9 -20.88 -9.71 -2.12
C SER A 9 -19.38 -9.83 -2.42
N SER A 10 -18.68 -8.71 -2.63
CA SER A 10 -17.23 -8.69 -2.87
C SER A 10 -16.41 -9.03 -1.62
N LEU A 11 -16.98 -8.79 -0.43
CA LEU A 11 -16.38 -9.11 0.86
C LEU A 11 -16.73 -10.51 1.37
N ASN A 12 -17.57 -11.27 0.64
CA ASN A 12 -17.86 -12.67 0.91
C ASN A 12 -16.78 -13.56 0.24
N VAL A 13 -15.62 -13.56 0.90
CA VAL A 13 -14.31 -14.04 0.42
C VAL A 13 -14.15 -15.56 0.34
N ASP A 14 -15.16 -16.33 0.75
CA ASP A 14 -15.03 -17.79 0.93
C ASP A 14 -14.75 -18.54 -0.40
N ASN A 15 -14.72 -17.84 -1.53
CA ASN A 15 -14.31 -18.34 -2.85
C ASN A 15 -13.04 -17.67 -3.44
N LEU A 16 -12.27 -16.88 -2.67
CA LEU A 16 -10.99 -16.38 -3.17
C LEU A 16 -9.97 -17.53 -3.23
N ILE A 17 -9.77 -18.05 -4.43
CA ILE A 17 -8.61 -18.89 -4.75
C ILE A 17 -7.39 -17.99 -4.67
N GLN A 18 -6.52 -18.20 -3.67
CA GLN A 18 -5.17 -17.64 -3.63
C GLN A 18 -4.49 -18.03 -4.94
N LYS A 19 -4.30 -17.07 -5.83
CA LYS A 19 -3.68 -17.30 -7.12
C LYS A 19 -2.29 -16.70 -7.07
N GLU A 20 -1.25 -17.52 -7.22
CA GLU A 20 0.10 -17.00 -7.42
C GLU A 20 0.08 -16.02 -8.62
N LEU A 21 0.50 -14.79 -8.36
CA LEU A 21 0.65 -13.78 -9.40
C LEU A 21 2.08 -13.88 -9.95
N SER A 22 2.15 -14.19 -11.25
CA SER A 22 3.32 -14.29 -12.14
C SER A 22 3.94 -15.68 -12.37
N GLY A 23 4.44 -15.85 -13.60
CA GLY A 23 4.44 -17.10 -14.37
C GLY A 23 5.66 -18.00 -14.19
N THR A 24 5.55 -19.20 -14.78
CA THR A 24 6.58 -20.24 -14.80
C THR A 24 7.79 -19.83 -15.64
N SER A 25 8.81 -19.25 -15.02
CA SER A 25 10.18 -19.21 -15.57
C SER A 25 11.15 -19.89 -14.60
N SER A 26 12.21 -20.49 -15.14
CA SER A 26 13.18 -21.31 -14.42
C SER A 26 13.80 -20.62 -13.19
N VAL A 27 14.09 -21.44 -12.19
CA VAL A 27 14.53 -21.16 -10.81
C VAL A 27 15.97 -20.61 -10.73
N ASP A 28 16.31 -19.60 -11.53
CA ASP A 28 17.62 -18.96 -11.44
C ASP A 28 17.54 -17.71 -10.56
N LEU A 29 18.35 -17.70 -9.49
CA LEU A 29 18.51 -16.54 -8.61
C LEU A 29 18.89 -15.29 -9.42
N ILE A 30 18.37 -14.14 -9.00
CA ILE A 30 18.76 -12.85 -9.55
C ILE A 30 20.22 -12.59 -9.16
N LYS A 31 21.10 -12.49 -10.15
CA LYS A 31 22.48 -12.06 -9.92
C LYS A 31 22.51 -10.59 -9.48
N ARG A 32 23.38 -10.27 -8.52
CA ARG A 32 23.53 -8.91 -8.01
C ARG A 32 23.73 -7.85 -9.09
N ASP A 33 24.58 -8.13 -10.09
CA ASP A 33 24.81 -7.22 -11.21
C ASP A 33 23.53 -6.92 -12.03
N ASN A 34 22.60 -7.88 -12.14
CA ASN A 34 21.35 -7.67 -12.85
C ASN A 34 20.37 -6.82 -12.04
N PHE A 35 20.36 -7.01 -10.72
CA PHE A 35 19.61 -6.17 -9.79
C PHE A 35 20.13 -4.73 -9.80
N ASP A 36 21.44 -4.52 -9.69
CA ASP A 36 22.01 -3.16 -9.66
C ASP A 36 21.73 -2.40 -10.98
N LYS A 37 21.70 -3.11 -12.11
CA LYS A 37 21.24 -2.56 -13.40
C LYS A 37 19.76 -2.19 -13.39
N LEU A 38 18.90 -3.01 -12.77
CA LEU A 38 17.47 -2.72 -12.63
C LEU A 38 17.26 -1.46 -11.77
N VAL A 39 17.90 -1.39 -10.61
CA VAL A 39 17.85 -0.22 -9.72
C VAL A 39 18.27 1.04 -10.47
N SER A 40 19.36 0.97 -11.24
CA SER A 40 19.85 2.09 -12.04
C SER A 40 18.89 2.50 -13.16
N LYS A 41 18.24 1.53 -13.81
CA LYS A 41 17.25 1.77 -14.89
C LYS A 41 15.99 2.46 -14.36
N VAL A 42 15.48 1.99 -13.22
CA VAL A 42 14.25 2.51 -12.61
C VAL A 42 14.50 3.85 -11.90
N GLY A 43 15.75 4.11 -11.50
CA GLY A 43 16.12 5.36 -10.83
C GLY A 43 15.76 5.38 -9.35
N VAL A 44 15.66 4.20 -8.72
CA VAL A 44 15.42 4.05 -7.28
C VAL A 44 16.70 4.37 -6.50
N SER A 45 16.58 5.08 -5.38
CA SER A 45 17.71 5.50 -4.55
C SER A 45 17.64 4.86 -3.15
N PHE A 46 18.25 3.69 -3.00
CA PHE A 46 18.47 3.06 -1.70
C PHE A 46 19.82 3.45 -1.10
N ASN A 47 19.93 3.49 0.22
CA ASN A 47 21.24 3.36 0.85
C ASN A 47 21.74 1.90 0.77
N GLU A 48 23.02 1.68 1.03
CA GLU A 48 23.64 0.35 0.90
C GLU A 48 22.92 -0.74 1.73
N LYS A 49 22.47 -0.39 2.94
CA LYS A 49 21.77 -1.33 3.83
C LYS A 49 20.39 -1.70 3.25
N GLU A 50 19.63 -0.71 2.81
CA GLU A 50 18.33 -0.91 2.16
C GLU A 50 18.47 -1.74 0.88
N GLN A 51 19.45 -1.41 0.03
CA GLN A 51 19.68 -2.10 -1.23
C GLN A 51 20.05 -3.57 -1.01
N ASN A 52 20.84 -3.87 0.01
CA ASN A 52 21.19 -5.26 0.36
C ASN A 52 19.99 -6.03 0.91
N LYS A 53 19.16 -5.39 1.73
CA LYS A 53 17.93 -5.98 2.25
C LYS A 53 16.92 -6.25 1.14
N VAL A 54 16.66 -5.28 0.28
CA VAL A 54 15.76 -5.42 -0.87
C VAL A 54 16.26 -6.51 -1.82
N PHE A 55 17.56 -6.56 -2.10
CA PHE A 55 18.12 -7.63 -2.92
C PHE A 55 17.88 -9.01 -2.31
N SER A 56 18.11 -9.19 -1.01
CA SER A 56 17.87 -10.48 -0.35
C SER A 56 16.42 -10.96 -0.41
N ILE A 57 15.46 -10.03 -0.50
CA ILE A 57 14.01 -10.32 -0.58
C ILE A 57 13.59 -10.75 -1.99
N ILE A 58 14.28 -10.29 -3.04
CA ILE A 58 13.88 -10.57 -4.42
C ILE A 58 14.78 -11.58 -5.12
N GLU A 59 15.90 -11.95 -4.50
CA GLU A 59 16.95 -12.79 -5.10
C GLU A 59 16.40 -14.10 -5.65
N ASP A 60 15.48 -14.74 -4.92
CA ASP A 60 14.84 -16.00 -5.29
C ASP A 60 13.60 -15.83 -6.17
N ARG A 61 13.28 -14.59 -6.55
CA ARG A 61 12.12 -14.19 -7.35
C ARG A 61 10.79 -14.52 -6.69
N TYR A 62 10.73 -14.61 -5.37
CA TYR A 62 9.49 -14.80 -4.65
C TYR A 62 9.49 -14.01 -3.33
N ILE A 63 8.57 -13.06 -3.20
CA ILE A 63 8.44 -12.29 -1.96
C ILE A 63 7.43 -12.99 -1.06
N THR A 64 7.86 -13.32 0.16
CA THR A 64 7.02 -13.87 1.22
C THR A 64 6.32 -12.77 2.03
N LYS A 65 5.30 -13.17 2.80
CA LYS A 65 4.64 -12.28 3.76
C LYS A 65 5.60 -11.79 4.85
N GLU A 66 6.45 -12.66 5.36
CA GLU A 66 7.43 -12.30 6.40
C GLU A 66 8.42 -11.25 5.89
N GLU A 67 8.86 -11.38 4.63
CA GLU A 67 9.78 -10.44 4.01
C GLU A 67 9.14 -9.08 3.76
N ILE A 68 7.93 -9.03 3.21
CA ILE A 68 7.25 -7.75 2.97
C ILE A 68 6.96 -7.02 4.30
N LEU A 69 6.60 -7.75 5.36
CA LEU A 69 6.38 -7.18 6.70
C LEU A 69 7.66 -6.66 7.36
N SER A 70 8.83 -7.12 6.92
CA SER A 70 10.12 -6.61 7.39
C SER A 70 10.45 -5.23 6.82
N LEU A 71 9.78 -4.81 5.75
CA LEU A 71 10.01 -3.54 5.07
C LEU A 71 9.20 -2.41 5.69
N SER A 72 9.80 -1.22 5.64
CA SER A 72 9.10 0.03 5.88
C SER A 72 8.24 0.42 4.68
N TYR A 73 7.29 1.34 4.90
CA TYR A 73 6.47 1.89 3.83
C TYR A 73 7.30 2.46 2.67
N GLU A 74 8.38 3.19 2.96
CA GLU A 74 9.23 3.78 1.92
C GLU A 74 10.00 2.72 1.14
N GLU A 75 10.51 1.67 1.81
CA GLU A 75 11.16 0.54 1.13
C GLU A 75 10.18 -0.18 0.19
N ILE A 76 8.91 -0.34 0.58
CA ILE A 76 7.87 -0.95 -0.26
C ILE A 76 7.50 -0.07 -1.46
N LYS A 77 7.39 1.24 -1.24
CA LYS A 77 7.10 2.20 -2.31
C LYS A 77 8.13 2.12 -3.44
N GLU A 78 9.39 2.00 -3.07
CA GLU A 78 10.50 1.84 -4.01
C GLU A 78 10.54 0.43 -4.62
N LEU A 79 10.35 -0.61 -3.80
CA LEU A 79 10.31 -2.01 -4.25
C LEU A 79 9.27 -2.24 -5.35
N LYS A 80 8.10 -1.61 -5.26
CA LYS A 80 7.06 -1.66 -6.31
C LYS A 80 7.63 -1.40 -7.70
N ASN A 81 8.52 -0.42 -7.84
CA ASN A 81 9.06 -0.02 -9.13
C ASN A 81 10.06 -1.05 -9.69
N LEU A 82 10.51 -2.00 -8.87
CA LEU A 82 11.43 -3.09 -9.25
C LEU A 82 10.67 -4.36 -9.64
N ILE A 83 9.36 -4.41 -9.38
CA ILE A 83 8.51 -5.58 -9.62
C ILE A 83 7.71 -5.35 -10.90
N ILE A 84 8.02 -6.13 -11.93
CA ILE A 84 7.40 -6.12 -13.26
C ILE A 84 7.64 -4.80 -14.00
N GLU A 85 8.92 -4.55 -14.29
CA GLU A 85 9.43 -3.44 -15.11
C GLU A 85 9.58 -3.88 -16.57
N GLU A 86 9.07 -3.09 -17.52
CA GLU A 86 9.19 -3.33 -18.96
C GLU A 86 10.39 -2.54 -19.56
N ASP A 87 10.99 -3.08 -20.62
CA ASP A 87 11.90 -2.34 -21.47
C ASP A 87 11.13 -1.42 -22.43
N GLU A 88 11.87 -0.62 -23.21
CA GLU A 88 11.33 0.31 -24.20
C GLU A 88 10.48 -0.36 -25.30
N ASN A 89 10.55 -1.69 -25.45
CA ASN A 89 9.77 -2.47 -26.40
C ASN A 89 8.58 -3.18 -25.74
N GLY A 90 8.29 -2.89 -24.46
CA GLY A 90 7.22 -3.53 -23.70
C GLY A 90 7.55 -4.97 -23.25
N LYS A 91 8.82 -5.39 -23.32
CA LYS A 91 9.25 -6.70 -22.84
C LYS A 91 9.65 -6.60 -21.38
N ILE A 92 9.14 -7.50 -20.54
CA ILE A 92 9.49 -7.55 -19.11
C ILE A 92 11.01 -7.77 -18.96
N TYR A 93 11.65 -6.92 -18.16
CA TYR A 93 13.04 -7.07 -17.77
C TYR A 93 13.17 -8.31 -16.89
N ASP A 94 14.04 -9.25 -17.25
CA ASP A 94 14.05 -10.57 -16.58
C ASP A 94 14.20 -10.47 -15.06
N ALA A 95 15.07 -9.58 -14.54
CA ALA A 95 15.26 -9.42 -13.11
C ALA A 95 14.09 -8.72 -12.39
N SER A 96 13.12 -8.15 -13.10
CA SER A 96 11.92 -7.57 -12.50
C SER A 96 10.76 -8.56 -12.43
N HIS A 97 10.90 -9.75 -13.03
CA HIS A 97 9.89 -10.80 -12.95
C HIS A 97 9.96 -11.50 -11.59
N ILE A 98 9.32 -10.87 -10.59
CA ILE A 98 9.23 -11.32 -9.19
C ILE A 98 7.81 -11.82 -8.91
N ARG A 99 7.71 -13.00 -8.32
CA ARG A 99 6.44 -13.62 -7.89
C ARG A 99 6.08 -13.20 -6.47
N PHE A 100 4.78 -13.16 -6.21
CA PHE A 100 4.23 -12.85 -4.89
C PHE A 100 2.75 -13.22 -4.86
N ASP A 101 2.19 -13.31 -3.65
CA ASP A 101 0.77 -13.57 -3.44
C ASP A 101 -0.06 -12.30 -3.27
N ASP A 102 -1.36 -12.49 -3.10
CA ASP A 102 -2.34 -11.41 -2.93
C ASP A 102 -2.14 -10.56 -1.66
N VAL A 103 -1.55 -11.13 -0.60
CA VAL A 103 -1.26 -10.41 0.65
C VAL A 103 -0.08 -9.48 0.43
N VAL A 104 1.00 -9.98 -0.16
CA VAL A 104 2.17 -9.15 -0.52
C VAL A 104 1.77 -8.07 -1.52
N SER A 105 0.92 -8.41 -2.49
CA SER A 105 0.35 -7.45 -3.45
C SER A 105 -0.36 -6.29 -2.74
N SER A 106 -1.15 -6.60 -1.70
CA SER A 106 -1.87 -5.61 -0.88
C SER A 106 -0.95 -4.57 -0.26
N PHE A 107 0.22 -5.00 0.24
CA PHE A 107 1.23 -4.08 0.77
C PHE A 107 1.86 -3.20 -0.32
N ILE A 108 2.24 -3.80 -1.46
CA ILE A 108 2.87 -3.09 -2.59
C ILE A 108 1.97 -1.96 -3.11
N ALA A 109 0.67 -2.21 -3.22
CA ALA A 109 -0.26 -1.23 -3.77
C ALA A 109 -0.65 -0.11 -2.80
N THR A 110 -0.25 -0.14 -1.53
CA THR A 110 -0.56 0.95 -0.58
C THR A 110 -0.11 2.31 -1.12
N SER A 111 1.05 2.35 -1.77
CA SER A 111 1.60 3.55 -2.43
C SER A 111 0.81 4.04 -3.64
N LEU A 112 -0.16 3.26 -4.12
CA LEU A 112 -0.99 3.57 -5.29
C LEU A 112 -2.39 4.07 -4.90
N ILE A 113 -2.76 4.04 -3.62
CA ILE A 113 -4.16 4.27 -3.21
C ILE A 113 -4.59 5.72 -3.43
N SER A 114 -3.70 6.67 -3.14
CA SER A 114 -3.96 8.09 -3.30
C SER A 114 -2.68 8.89 -3.51
N ASP A 115 -2.82 10.17 -3.84
CA ASP A 115 -1.70 11.12 -3.90
C ASP A 115 -1.26 11.63 -2.51
N ASN A 116 -1.91 11.19 -1.42
CA ASN A 116 -1.60 11.60 -0.05
C ASN A 116 -0.76 10.53 0.67
N GLU A 117 0.52 10.81 0.87
CA GLU A 117 1.48 9.86 1.47
C GLU A 117 1.15 9.48 2.92
N ASP A 118 0.71 10.43 3.75
CA ASP A 118 0.32 10.14 5.14
C ASP A 118 -0.86 9.16 5.19
N PHE A 119 -1.81 9.33 4.26
CA PHE A 119 -2.98 8.45 4.14
C PHE A 119 -2.59 7.05 3.67
N ASN A 120 -1.78 6.94 2.62
CA ASN A 120 -1.26 5.65 2.14
C ASN A 120 -0.48 4.93 3.25
N LYS A 121 0.32 5.67 4.03
CA LYS A 121 1.06 5.13 5.18
C LYS A 121 0.15 4.69 6.31
N ALA A 122 -0.95 5.40 6.58
CA ALA A 122 -1.94 4.98 7.57
C ALA A 122 -2.61 3.65 7.19
N ILE A 123 -2.87 3.43 5.90
CA ILE A 123 -3.39 2.16 5.38
C ILE A 123 -2.34 1.05 5.52
N PHE A 124 -1.08 1.34 5.18
CA PHE A 124 0.03 0.41 5.36
C PHE A 124 0.18 -0.06 6.82
N GLU A 125 0.12 0.86 7.79
CA GLU A 125 0.19 0.48 9.21
C GLU A 125 -1.03 -0.35 9.64
N LYS A 126 -2.22 -0.08 9.08
CA LYS A 126 -3.39 -0.90 9.35
C LYS A 126 -3.23 -2.33 8.82
N LEU A 127 -2.71 -2.50 7.60
CA LEU A 127 -2.47 -3.83 7.01
C LEU A 127 -1.60 -4.74 7.89
N LYS A 128 -0.59 -4.18 8.56
CA LYS A 128 0.30 -4.94 9.46
C LYS A 128 -0.42 -5.57 10.65
N THR A 129 -1.64 -5.14 10.95
CA THR A 129 -2.45 -5.63 12.08
C THR A 129 -3.43 -6.74 11.70
N LEU A 130 -3.58 -7.02 10.40
CA LEU A 130 -4.62 -7.90 9.87
C LEU A 130 -4.08 -9.29 9.55
N ASP A 131 -4.94 -10.30 9.66
CA ASP A 131 -4.66 -11.61 9.07
C ASP A 131 -4.77 -11.59 7.54
N ASP A 132 -4.46 -12.70 6.87
CA ASP A 132 -4.48 -12.77 5.41
C ASP A 132 -5.88 -12.51 4.84
N LYS A 133 -6.93 -13.09 5.45
CA LYS A 133 -8.30 -12.94 4.97
C LYS A 133 -8.79 -11.51 5.18
N GLU A 134 -8.49 -10.95 6.34
CA GLU A 134 -8.79 -9.56 6.67
C GLU A 134 -8.07 -8.58 5.75
N THR A 135 -6.80 -8.85 5.41
CA THR A 135 -6.01 -8.03 4.48
C THR A 135 -6.72 -7.87 3.14
N LEU A 136 -7.16 -8.97 2.53
CA LEU A 136 -7.83 -8.95 1.22
C LEU A 136 -9.16 -8.19 1.29
N ARG A 137 -9.94 -8.43 2.35
CA ARG A 137 -11.23 -7.74 2.58
C ARG A 137 -11.05 -6.25 2.80
N PHE A 138 -10.06 -5.89 3.60
CA PHE A 138 -9.72 -4.51 3.87
C PHE A 138 -9.33 -3.78 2.59
N MET A 139 -8.45 -4.37 1.76
CA MET A 139 -8.08 -3.77 0.49
C MET A 139 -9.25 -3.62 -0.48
N CYS A 140 -10.20 -4.57 -0.51
CA CYS A 140 -11.45 -4.42 -1.26
C CYS A 140 -12.29 -3.23 -0.75
N ALA A 141 -12.42 -3.09 0.58
CA ALA A 141 -13.22 -2.05 1.21
C ALA A 141 -12.63 -0.63 1.01
N ILE A 142 -11.30 -0.52 0.92
CA ILE A 142 -10.61 0.77 0.72
C ILE A 142 -10.53 1.16 -0.75
N SER A 143 -10.14 0.24 -1.63
CA SER A 143 -9.94 0.54 -3.06
C SER A 143 -11.25 0.61 -3.86
N LEU A 144 -12.36 0.10 -3.31
CA LEU A 144 -13.68 0.01 -3.97
C LEU A 144 -13.64 -0.67 -5.36
N GLN A 145 -12.60 -1.45 -5.64
CA GLN A 145 -12.43 -2.21 -6.87
C GLN A 145 -12.43 -3.71 -6.60
N SER A 146 -12.86 -4.48 -7.60
CA SER A 146 -12.68 -5.92 -7.61
C SER A 146 -11.18 -6.24 -7.54
N PHE A 147 -10.81 -6.93 -6.47
CA PHE A 147 -9.45 -7.39 -6.12
C PHE A 147 -8.64 -8.02 -7.28
N PHE A 148 -9.30 -8.48 -8.34
CA PHE A 148 -8.74 -9.33 -9.39
C PHE A 148 -7.96 -8.63 -10.52
N SER A 149 -7.87 -7.29 -10.56
CA SER A 149 -7.15 -6.57 -11.64
C SER A 149 -5.70 -6.21 -11.30
N TRP A 150 -5.13 -6.75 -10.22
CA TRP A 150 -3.83 -6.32 -9.70
C TRP A 150 -2.69 -6.97 -10.50
N ILE A 151 -2.46 -6.41 -11.69
CA ILE A 151 -1.18 -6.42 -12.38
C ILE A 151 -0.61 -5.01 -12.19
N PRO A 152 0.69 -4.85 -11.85
CA PRO A 152 1.25 -3.61 -11.30
C PRO A 152 1.51 -2.54 -12.37
N LYS A 153 0.56 -2.30 -13.27
CA LYS A 153 0.60 -1.08 -14.08
C LYS A 153 -0.14 0.01 -13.32
N ASN A 154 0.57 1.10 -13.03
CA ASN A 154 0.02 2.34 -12.47
C ASN A 154 -1.25 2.83 -13.20
N SER A 155 -1.48 2.41 -14.45
CA SER A 155 -2.61 2.82 -15.30
C SER A 155 -3.97 2.29 -14.86
N ASP A 156 -4.03 1.17 -14.14
CA ASP A 156 -5.29 0.46 -13.89
C ASP A 156 -5.84 0.69 -12.48
N PHE A 157 -5.04 1.35 -11.61
CA PHE A 157 -5.42 1.67 -10.25
C PHE A 157 -6.23 2.97 -10.20
N VAL A 158 -7.52 2.88 -9.86
CA VAL A 158 -8.34 4.08 -9.62
C VAL A 158 -7.99 4.66 -8.25
N GLN A 159 -7.14 5.68 -8.27
CA GLN A 159 -6.75 6.43 -7.10
C GLN A 159 -7.92 7.20 -6.47
N ILE A 160 -7.92 7.28 -5.15
CA ILE A 160 -8.73 8.25 -4.41
C ILE A 160 -8.15 9.64 -4.70
N LYS A 161 -8.95 10.46 -5.39
CA LYS A 161 -8.57 11.82 -5.83
C LYS A 161 -8.93 12.93 -4.84
N GLU A 162 -9.52 12.59 -3.70
CA GLU A 162 -9.85 13.55 -2.66
C GLU A 162 -8.57 14.20 -2.10
N LYS A 163 -8.60 15.51 -1.83
CA LYS A 163 -7.41 16.22 -1.32
C LYS A 163 -7.41 16.28 0.20
N ASP A 164 -8.59 16.41 0.79
CA ASP A 164 -8.76 16.44 2.24
C ASP A 164 -9.07 15.03 2.75
N MET A 165 -8.01 14.26 3.03
CA MET A 165 -8.16 12.88 3.50
C MET A 165 -8.79 12.76 4.89
N GLU A 166 -8.67 13.80 5.72
CA GLU A 166 -9.33 13.79 7.03
C GLU A 166 -10.84 13.89 6.86
N LYS A 167 -11.29 14.79 5.98
CA LYS A 167 -12.70 14.91 5.61
C LYS A 167 -13.19 13.65 4.90
N TYR A 168 -12.42 13.11 3.95
CA TYR A 168 -12.75 11.85 3.27
C TYR A 168 -13.06 10.72 4.26
N LEU A 169 -12.16 10.51 5.22
CA LEU A 169 -12.30 9.47 6.24
C LEU A 169 -13.53 9.72 7.12
N LYS A 170 -13.75 10.96 7.57
CA LYS A 170 -14.93 11.34 8.38
C LYS A 170 -16.23 11.13 7.62
N ASP A 171 -16.26 11.48 6.33
CA ASP A 171 -17.42 11.27 5.47
C ASP A 171 -17.69 9.76 5.28
N LYS A 172 -16.66 8.94 5.01
CA LYS A 172 -16.81 7.48 4.92
C LYS A 172 -17.29 6.83 6.22
N ILE A 173 -16.75 7.25 7.37
CA ILE A 173 -17.18 6.80 8.69
C ILE A 173 -18.66 7.12 8.91
N ARG A 174 -19.10 8.33 8.55
CA ARG A 174 -20.50 8.73 8.64
C ARG A 174 -21.38 7.86 7.74
N ASP A 175 -20.98 7.67 6.49
CA ASP A 175 -21.75 6.89 5.51
C ASP A 175 -21.90 5.43 5.98
N PHE A 176 -20.83 4.79 6.48
CA PHE A 176 -20.92 3.43 7.03
C PHE A 176 -21.72 3.34 8.33
N LYS A 177 -21.75 4.40 9.15
CA LYS A 177 -22.66 4.47 10.31
C LYS A 177 -24.12 4.47 9.86
N ILE A 178 -24.46 5.24 8.83
CA ILE A 178 -25.82 5.23 8.24
C ILE A 178 -26.15 3.84 7.68
N SER A 179 -25.27 3.24 6.88
CA SER A 179 -25.49 1.89 6.34
C SER A 179 -25.62 0.83 7.43
N LEU A 180 -24.89 0.96 8.54
CA LEU A 180 -25.01 0.08 9.69
C LEU A 180 -26.36 0.21 10.39
N ASP A 181 -26.86 1.43 10.60
CA ASP A 181 -28.16 1.70 11.22
C ASP A 181 -29.33 1.23 10.34
N GLU A 182 -29.19 1.33 9.02
CA GLU A 182 -30.18 0.94 8.02
C GLU A 182 -30.07 -0.54 7.58
N SER A 183 -29.11 -1.29 8.15
CA SER A 183 -28.78 -2.65 7.71
C SER A 183 -29.96 -3.62 7.84
N PRO A 184 -30.36 -4.32 6.76
CA PRO A 184 -31.49 -5.22 6.78
C PRO A 184 -31.17 -6.62 7.35
N THR A 185 -29.89 -6.95 7.53
CA THR A 185 -29.45 -8.30 7.95
C THR A 185 -28.29 -8.26 8.94
N GLU A 186 -28.18 -9.28 9.79
CA GLU A 186 -27.06 -9.44 10.74
C GLU A 186 -25.71 -9.54 10.03
N LEU A 187 -25.66 -10.20 8.87
CA LEU A 187 -24.45 -10.30 8.05
C LEU A 187 -23.99 -8.91 7.59
N ALA A 188 -24.91 -8.12 7.01
CA ALA A 188 -24.61 -6.74 6.59
C ALA A 188 -24.14 -5.90 7.77
N SER A 189 -24.84 -5.96 8.92
CA SER A 189 -24.44 -5.23 10.12
C SER A 189 -23.05 -5.62 10.62
N LYS A 190 -22.70 -6.91 10.59
CA LYS A 190 -21.37 -7.39 10.99
C LYS A 190 -20.30 -6.86 10.04
N THR A 191 -20.54 -6.91 8.74
CA THR A 191 -19.63 -6.39 7.71
C THR A 191 -19.43 -4.88 7.86
N TYR A 192 -20.49 -4.09 8.02
CA TYR A 192 -20.35 -2.65 8.19
C TYR A 192 -19.67 -2.26 9.50
N LYS A 193 -19.90 -2.98 10.61
CA LYS A 193 -19.16 -2.76 11.86
C LYS A 193 -17.65 -2.92 11.68
N GLU A 194 -17.25 -3.94 10.95
CA GLU A 194 -15.84 -4.23 10.69
C GLU A 194 -15.22 -3.18 9.76
N ILE A 195 -15.87 -2.83 8.66
CA ILE A 195 -15.40 -1.76 7.76
C ILE A 195 -15.31 -0.43 8.52
N LEU A 196 -16.33 -0.11 9.32
CA LEU A 196 -16.35 1.09 10.14
C LEU A 196 -15.13 1.16 11.07
N SER A 197 -14.83 0.06 11.78
CA SER A 197 -13.65 0.00 12.64
C SER A 197 -12.34 0.24 11.87
N TRP A 198 -12.24 -0.29 10.66
CA TRP A 198 -11.05 -0.09 9.84
C TRP A 198 -10.88 1.37 9.42
N TYR A 199 -11.96 2.05 9.03
CA TYR A 199 -11.92 3.47 8.70
C TYR A 199 -11.63 4.34 9.94
N GLU A 200 -12.14 3.97 11.12
CA GLU A 200 -11.83 4.64 12.38
C GLU A 200 -10.34 4.48 12.75
N ASP A 201 -9.76 3.28 12.63
CA ASP A 201 -8.33 3.02 12.84
C ASP A 201 -7.45 3.81 11.85
N ILE A 202 -7.83 3.85 10.56
CA ILE A 202 -7.09 4.63 9.56
C ILE A 202 -7.12 6.12 9.93
N LEU A 203 -8.26 6.65 10.39
CA LEU A 203 -8.37 8.05 10.81
C LEU A 203 -7.46 8.37 12.00
N GLU A 204 -7.40 7.49 12.99
CA GLU A 204 -6.48 7.64 14.12
C GLU A 204 -5.02 7.63 13.66
N ASN A 205 -4.63 6.62 12.87
CA ASN A 205 -3.27 6.50 12.34
C ASN A 205 -2.88 7.70 11.48
N TYR A 206 -3.76 8.14 10.58
CA TYR A 206 -3.55 9.29 9.70
C TYR A 206 -3.31 10.56 10.51
N ASN A 207 -4.14 10.84 11.52
CA ASN A 207 -3.99 12.01 12.37
C ASN A 207 -2.69 11.98 13.18
N SER A 208 -2.29 10.80 13.66
CA SER A 208 -1.03 10.60 14.38
C SER A 208 0.19 10.88 13.48
N ILE A 209 0.21 10.28 12.28
CA ILE A 209 1.29 10.46 11.28
C ILE A 209 1.38 11.93 10.84
N LYS A 210 0.24 12.54 10.51
CA LYS A 210 0.15 13.95 10.11
C LYS A 210 0.74 14.87 11.18
N LYS A 211 0.36 14.65 12.45
CA LYS A 211 0.87 15.42 13.59
C LYS A 211 2.38 15.25 13.77
N GLU A 212 2.88 14.02 13.71
CA GLU A 212 4.32 13.74 13.82
C GLU A 212 5.13 14.48 12.74
N ARG A 213 4.62 14.49 11.50
CA ARG A 213 5.23 15.23 10.39
C ARG A 213 5.22 16.74 10.65
N GLU A 214 4.09 17.30 11.08
CA GLU A 214 3.96 18.72 11.39
C GLU A 214 4.92 19.15 12.53
N ASP A 215 5.05 18.32 13.57
CA ASP A 215 5.97 18.55 14.68
C ASP A 215 7.44 18.52 14.22
N LYS A 216 7.82 17.57 13.37
CA LYS A 216 9.17 17.49 12.76
C LYS A 216 9.50 18.73 11.93
N VAL A 217 8.56 19.19 11.09
CA VAL A 217 8.72 20.41 10.30
C VAL A 217 8.88 21.63 11.22
N ALA A 218 8.04 21.75 12.24
CA ALA A 218 8.13 22.84 13.21
C ALA A 218 9.48 22.85 13.95
N GLN A 219 10.02 21.69 14.30
CA GLN A 219 11.33 21.57 14.95
C GLN A 219 12.47 22.01 14.02
N ILE A 220 12.47 21.58 12.76
CA ILE A 220 13.46 22.01 11.74
C ILE A 220 13.40 23.54 11.57
N MET A 221 12.19 24.09 11.46
CA MET A 221 11.99 25.54 11.34
C MET A 221 12.47 26.32 12.56
N ARG A 222 12.42 25.74 13.77
CA ARG A 222 12.99 26.35 14.99
C ARG A 222 14.52 26.28 15.00
N ASN A 223 15.09 25.15 14.61
CA ASN A 223 16.54 24.92 14.61
C ASN A 223 17.27 25.75 13.55
N ASN A 224 16.61 26.07 12.44
CA ASN A 224 17.15 26.87 11.36
C ASN A 224 16.79 28.37 11.46
N ARG A 225 16.29 28.83 12.62
CA ARG A 225 16.11 30.28 12.82
C ARG A 225 17.49 30.93 12.87
N PRO A 226 17.75 31.96 12.04
CA PRO A 226 19.03 32.67 12.09
C PRO A 226 19.28 33.21 13.49
N ASN A 227 20.52 33.09 13.96
CA ASN A 227 20.91 33.61 15.26
C ASN A 227 20.68 35.13 15.24
N PRO A 228 19.92 35.72 16.19
CA PRO A 228 19.68 37.16 16.23
C PRO A 228 20.98 37.99 16.26
N LEU A 229 22.09 37.38 16.70
CA LEU A 229 23.42 38.00 16.74
C LEU A 229 24.16 38.00 15.39
N GLU A 230 23.80 37.12 14.44
CA GLU A 230 24.38 37.10 13.08
C GLU A 230 23.72 38.11 12.13
N ILE A 231 22.55 38.65 12.49
CA ILE A 231 21.82 39.66 11.71
C ILE A 231 22.37 41.08 12.01
N LEU A 232 23.15 41.24 13.07
CA LEU A 232 23.70 42.52 13.54
C LEU A 232 25.22 42.68 13.30
N SER A 233 25.87 41.70 12.67
CA SER A 233 27.29 41.75 12.24
C SER A 233 27.43 42.08 10.77
#